data_AF-A0A1G7G216-F1
#
_entry.id   AF-A0A1G7G216-F1
#
_cell.length_a   1.000
_cell.length_b   1.000
_cell.length_c   1.000
_cell.angle_alpha   90.00
_cell.angle_beta   90.00
_cell.angle_gamma   90.00
#
_symmetry.space_group_name_H-M   'P 1'
#
loop_
_entity.id
_entity.type
_entity.pdbx_description
1 polymer ?
#
loop_
_entity_poly.entity_id
_entity_poly.type
_entity_poly.pdbx_seq_one_letter_code
_entity_poly.pdbx_strand_id
1 'polypeptide(L)'
;MASNTPNLELLKKDPATDGNDTFNIQTMLNDNWDKIDEAVGQVREELQDIDIPLSNATNGTRSDVAASEKAVKAAYDRGTEGVNAAATVQTNLTNFSNTVTTQLADKASKTYVNEKPWQKHRLTQDSGVGIDISGADLDTVFNSGQYLGASLLNTPNSVAHWWYIEVFQFANTDFCMQRATMLENTVPTMYMRMRYAGQWYPWSLDLFQSGVNAKNSIADAINAKGVLASANDTWSLLASKIGQIASVGLGHSAQGTIISSAGTISVQRPNSTQSTVSVVTYTNLTFKPKFIFLISGTTLVIYSVDLNYGGNAAADILIFSGGSLGDYKLDGPLAVTATGFGLPVPSNMTSTSFTWWAYD
;
A
#
# COMPACT_ATOMS: atom_id res chain seq x y z
N MET A 1 -136.51 -31.61 -11.17
CA MET A 1 -136.97 -30.44 -11.95
C MET A 1 -135.79 -29.93 -12.74
N ALA A 2 -136.05 -29.32 -13.90
CA ALA A 2 -135.04 -28.66 -14.71
C ALA A 2 -134.16 -27.72 -13.87
N SER A 3 -132.88 -27.64 -14.22
CA SER A 3 -131.87 -26.84 -13.53
C SER A 3 -130.92 -26.20 -14.55
N ASN A 4 -130.02 -25.34 -14.10
CA ASN A 4 -129.00 -24.72 -14.96
C ASN A 4 -127.59 -25.11 -14.51
N THR A 5 -126.60 -25.02 -15.41
CA THR A 5 -125.18 -25.17 -15.04
C THR A 5 -124.68 -23.95 -14.25
N PRO A 6 -123.69 -24.11 -13.35
CA PRO A 6 -123.29 -23.03 -12.44
C PRO A 6 -122.52 -21.86 -13.09
N ASN A 7 -121.83 -22.09 -14.23
CA ASN A 7 -120.92 -21.08 -14.80
C ASN A 7 -121.51 -20.36 -16.03
N LEU A 8 -122.30 -21.08 -16.84
CA LEU A 8 -122.83 -20.57 -18.11
C LEU A 8 -124.37 -20.59 -18.15
N GLU A 9 -125.01 -20.94 -17.03
CA GLU A 9 -126.47 -21.03 -16.89
C GLU A 9 -127.16 -21.83 -18.00
N LEU A 10 -126.54 -22.93 -18.43
CA LEU A 10 -127.06 -23.77 -19.51
C LEU A 10 -128.19 -24.65 -18.98
N LEU A 11 -129.33 -24.69 -19.69
CA LEU A 11 -130.49 -25.48 -19.29
C LEU A 11 -130.16 -26.97 -19.29
N LYS A 12 -130.43 -27.63 -18.16
CA LYS A 12 -130.35 -29.07 -17.95
C LYS A 12 -131.73 -29.63 -17.61
N LYS A 13 -132.18 -30.60 -18.40
CA LYS A 13 -133.39 -31.38 -18.10
C LYS A 13 -133.04 -32.61 -17.27
N ASP A 14 -133.89 -32.92 -16.30
CA ASP A 14 -133.81 -34.13 -15.50
C ASP A 14 -134.72 -35.20 -16.13
N PRO A 15 -134.18 -36.30 -16.66
CA PRO A 15 -134.97 -37.34 -17.29
C PRO A 15 -136.06 -37.93 -16.38
N ALA A 16 -135.85 -37.96 -15.05
CA ALA A 16 -136.77 -38.57 -14.10
C ALA A 16 -137.98 -37.70 -13.78
N THR A 17 -137.80 -36.37 -13.80
CA THR A 17 -138.85 -35.42 -13.39
C THR A 17 -139.39 -34.58 -14.55
N ASP A 18 -138.65 -34.48 -15.65
CA ASP A 18 -139.01 -33.68 -16.82
C ASP A 18 -139.22 -34.53 -18.10
N GLY A 19 -139.25 -35.87 -17.98
CA GLY A 19 -139.28 -36.78 -19.13
C GLY A 19 -140.53 -36.72 -20.00
N ASN A 20 -141.62 -36.12 -19.51
CA ASN A 20 -142.85 -35.88 -20.26
C ASN A 20 -142.85 -34.53 -21.01
N ASP A 21 -141.84 -33.68 -20.80
CA ASP A 21 -141.73 -32.40 -21.50
C ASP A 21 -141.29 -32.62 -22.96
N THR A 22 -141.85 -31.83 -23.87
CA THR A 22 -141.44 -31.87 -25.27
C THR A 22 -140.06 -31.22 -25.45
N PHE A 23 -139.26 -31.78 -26.35
CA PHE A 23 -137.92 -31.27 -26.65
C PHE A 23 -138.02 -29.94 -27.39
N ASN A 24 -137.63 -28.84 -26.74
CA ASN A 24 -137.60 -27.51 -27.35
C ASN A 24 -136.18 -27.20 -27.84
N ILE A 25 -136.00 -27.29 -29.17
CA ILE A 25 -134.70 -27.06 -29.83
C ILE A 25 -134.14 -25.67 -29.51
N GLN A 26 -134.99 -24.65 -29.38
CA GLN A 26 -134.52 -23.30 -29.08
C GLN A 26 -133.90 -23.25 -27.69
N THR A 27 -134.66 -23.63 -26.66
CA THR A 27 -134.22 -23.45 -25.26
C THR A 27 -133.25 -24.52 -24.78
N MET A 28 -133.32 -25.74 -25.34
CA MET A 28 -132.48 -26.87 -24.91
C MET A 28 -131.21 -27.02 -25.74
N LEU A 29 -131.15 -26.49 -26.97
CA LEU A 29 -129.96 -26.51 -27.82
C LEU A 29 -129.49 -25.11 -28.19
N ASN A 30 -130.21 -24.38 -29.04
CA ASN A 30 -129.69 -23.15 -29.65
C ASN A 30 -129.28 -22.11 -28.59
N ASP A 31 -130.14 -21.83 -27.62
CA ASP A 31 -129.85 -20.88 -26.53
C ASP A 31 -128.64 -21.33 -25.68
N ASN A 32 -128.46 -22.64 -25.49
CA ASN A 32 -127.30 -23.18 -24.80
C ASN A 32 -126.03 -23.07 -25.65
N TRP A 33 -126.13 -23.30 -26.96
CA TRP A 33 -125.02 -23.17 -27.90
C TRP A 33 -124.57 -21.72 -28.06
N ASP A 34 -125.50 -20.78 -28.17
CA ASP A 34 -125.20 -19.35 -28.25
C ASP A 34 -124.46 -18.88 -26.98
N LYS A 35 -124.90 -19.33 -25.80
CA LYS A 35 -124.21 -19.07 -24.51
C LYS A 35 -122.80 -19.67 -24.46
N ILE A 36 -122.60 -20.86 -25.01
CA ILE A 36 -121.27 -21.49 -25.08
C ILE A 36 -120.36 -20.75 -26.05
N ASP A 37 -120.87 -20.40 -27.24
CA ASP A 37 -120.11 -19.70 -28.28
C ASP A 37 -119.69 -18.31 -27.81
N GLU A 38 -120.61 -17.58 -27.18
CA GLU A 38 -120.32 -16.29 -26.56
C GLU A 38 -119.25 -16.41 -25.48
N ALA A 39 -119.37 -17.37 -24.56
CA ALA A 39 -118.40 -17.57 -23.49
C ALA A 39 -117.02 -18.01 -24.01
N VAL A 40 -116.96 -18.87 -25.03
CA VAL A 40 -115.70 -19.28 -25.66
C VAL A 40 -115.08 -18.13 -26.44
N GLY A 41 -115.90 -17.30 -27.10
CA GLY A 41 -115.48 -16.06 -27.76
C GLY A 41 -114.82 -15.11 -26.78
N GLN A 42 -115.46 -14.86 -25.63
CA GLN A 42 -114.92 -14.01 -24.55
C GLN A 42 -113.60 -14.57 -24.00
N VAL A 43 -113.53 -15.87 -23.68
CA VAL A 43 -112.28 -16.49 -23.21
C VAL A 43 -111.17 -16.38 -24.27
N ARG A 44 -111.47 -16.52 -25.56
CA ARG A 44 -110.49 -16.40 -26.64
C ARG A 44 -109.97 -14.98 -26.81
N GLU A 45 -110.80 -13.98 -26.53
CA GLU A 45 -110.38 -12.57 -26.49
C GLU A 45 -109.52 -12.30 -25.23
N GLU A 46 -109.97 -12.74 -24.06
CA GLU A 46 -109.22 -12.60 -22.81
C GLU A 46 -107.84 -13.29 -22.87
N LEU A 47 -107.75 -14.46 -23.51
CA LEU A 47 -106.49 -15.19 -23.69
C LEU A 47 -105.55 -14.52 -24.72
N GLN A 48 -106.07 -13.74 -25.67
CA GLN A 48 -105.24 -13.01 -26.64
C GLN A 48 -104.52 -11.82 -26.00
N ASP A 49 -105.13 -11.21 -24.97
CA ASP A 49 -104.63 -10.00 -24.31
C ASP A 49 -103.91 -10.27 -22.98
N ILE A 50 -103.52 -11.52 -22.69
CA ILE A 50 -102.69 -11.82 -21.52
C ILE A 50 -101.30 -11.16 -21.69
N ASP A 51 -101.13 -9.97 -21.11
CA ASP A 51 -99.84 -9.33 -20.92
C ASP A 51 -99.15 -9.93 -19.70
N ILE A 52 -98.13 -10.76 -19.94
CA ILE A 52 -97.29 -11.28 -18.85
C ILE A 52 -96.31 -10.16 -18.47
N PRO A 53 -96.34 -9.63 -17.23
CA PRO A 53 -95.50 -8.52 -16.86
C PRO A 53 -94.02 -8.92 -16.85
N LEU A 54 -93.25 -8.34 -17.76
CA LEU A 54 -91.80 -8.54 -17.92
C LEU A 54 -91.01 -7.33 -17.42
N SER A 55 -89.90 -7.58 -16.74
CA SER A 55 -89.01 -6.53 -16.23
C SER A 55 -87.61 -6.62 -16.85
N ASN A 56 -87.06 -5.46 -17.20
CA ASN A 56 -85.67 -5.30 -17.65
C ASN A 56 -84.69 -5.02 -16.48
N ALA A 57 -85.17 -4.93 -15.24
CA ALA A 57 -84.33 -4.64 -14.09
C ALA A 57 -83.51 -5.87 -13.68
N THR A 58 -82.22 -5.67 -13.41
CA THR A 58 -81.28 -6.73 -12.96
C THR A 58 -81.04 -6.71 -11.45
N ASN A 59 -81.71 -5.82 -10.73
CA ASN A 59 -81.62 -5.62 -9.28
C ASN A 59 -83.00 -5.63 -8.60
N GLY A 60 -84.03 -6.11 -9.29
CA GLY A 60 -85.39 -6.16 -8.76
C GLY A 60 -85.52 -7.17 -7.61
N THR A 61 -86.43 -6.88 -6.70
CA THR A 61 -86.78 -7.77 -5.56
C THR A 61 -88.22 -8.28 -5.63
N ARG A 62 -88.94 -7.96 -6.71
CA ARG A 62 -90.33 -8.38 -6.96
C ARG A 62 -90.41 -9.87 -7.26
N SER A 63 -91.48 -10.52 -6.81
CA SER A 63 -91.75 -11.95 -7.05
C SER A 63 -92.93 -12.21 -7.99
N ASP A 64 -93.64 -11.15 -8.41
CA ASP A 64 -94.85 -11.17 -9.22
C ASP A 64 -94.62 -10.89 -10.72
N VAL A 65 -93.37 -10.64 -11.12
CA VAL A 65 -93.00 -10.34 -12.52
C VAL A 65 -91.84 -11.22 -12.97
N ALA A 66 -91.84 -11.60 -14.24
CA ALA A 66 -90.76 -12.36 -14.84
C ALA A 66 -89.63 -11.45 -15.33
N ALA A 67 -88.40 -11.95 -15.33
CA ALA A 67 -87.27 -11.26 -15.95
C ALA A 67 -87.34 -11.39 -17.47
N SER A 68 -87.04 -10.31 -18.20
CA SER A 68 -86.88 -10.37 -19.65
C SER A 68 -85.57 -11.06 -20.03
N GLU A 69 -85.48 -11.58 -21.25
CA GLU A 69 -84.24 -12.09 -21.84
C GLU A 69 -83.11 -11.04 -21.76
N LYS A 70 -83.45 -9.77 -21.98
CA LYS A 70 -82.51 -8.64 -21.87
C LYS A 70 -81.94 -8.51 -20.46
N ALA A 71 -82.76 -8.65 -19.41
CA ALA A 71 -82.29 -8.62 -18.02
C ALA A 71 -81.37 -9.81 -17.72
N VAL A 72 -81.74 -11.01 -18.16
CA VAL A 72 -80.92 -12.22 -17.99
C VAL A 72 -79.57 -12.06 -18.68
N LYS A 73 -79.55 -11.59 -19.93
CA LYS A 73 -78.31 -11.33 -20.66
C LYS A 73 -77.45 -10.26 -19.98
N ALA A 74 -78.04 -9.16 -19.54
CA ALA A 74 -77.30 -8.11 -18.84
C ALA A 74 -76.69 -8.60 -17.52
N ALA A 75 -77.39 -9.46 -16.77
CA ALA A 75 -76.85 -10.08 -15.56
C ALA A 75 -75.70 -11.05 -15.88
N TYR A 76 -75.84 -11.85 -16.93
CA TYR A 76 -74.79 -12.76 -17.41
C TYR A 76 -73.54 -12.03 -17.87
N ASP A 77 -73.70 -10.98 -18.69
CA ASP A 77 -72.60 -10.16 -19.18
C ASP A 77 -71.85 -9.50 -18.01
N ARG A 78 -72.60 -8.93 -17.04
CA ARG A 78 -72.00 -8.34 -15.82
C ARG A 78 -71.25 -9.37 -14.98
N GLY A 79 -71.78 -10.59 -14.86
CA GLY A 79 -71.09 -11.70 -14.18
C GLY A 79 -69.78 -12.06 -14.89
N THR A 80 -69.82 -12.13 -16.22
CA THR A 80 -68.66 -12.43 -17.07
C THR A 80 -67.59 -11.34 -16.96
N GLU A 81 -67.97 -10.07 -17.00
CA GLU A 81 -67.07 -8.93 -16.78
C GLU A 81 -66.41 -9.01 -15.39
N GLY A 82 -67.18 -9.32 -14.35
CA GLY A 82 -66.66 -9.50 -12.99
C GLY A 82 -65.62 -10.61 -12.89
N VAL A 83 -65.86 -11.76 -13.53
CA VAL A 83 -64.91 -12.89 -13.58
C VAL A 83 -63.63 -12.50 -14.33
N ASN A 84 -63.75 -11.81 -15.46
CA ASN A 84 -62.60 -11.36 -16.24
C ASN A 84 -61.76 -10.32 -15.48
N ALA A 85 -62.41 -9.40 -14.77
CA ALA A 85 -61.73 -8.43 -13.91
C ALA A 85 -60.99 -9.13 -12.77
N ALA A 86 -61.62 -10.11 -12.12
CA ALA A 86 -60.98 -10.90 -11.06
C ALA A 86 -59.77 -11.70 -11.57
N ALA A 87 -59.88 -12.32 -12.75
CA ALA A 87 -58.78 -13.03 -13.39
C ALA A 87 -57.59 -12.09 -13.67
N THR A 88 -57.86 -10.88 -14.17
CA THR A 88 -56.84 -9.85 -14.41
C THR A 88 -56.11 -9.46 -13.13
N VAL A 89 -56.85 -9.22 -12.04
CA VAL A 89 -56.27 -8.89 -10.73
C VAL A 89 -55.40 -10.04 -10.22
N GLN A 90 -55.85 -11.29 -10.37
CA GLN A 90 -55.10 -12.47 -9.95
C GLN A 90 -53.76 -12.59 -10.68
N THR A 91 -53.73 -12.33 -12.00
CA THR A 91 -52.49 -12.28 -12.78
C THR A 91 -51.55 -11.18 -12.28
N ASN A 92 -52.07 -9.97 -12.05
CA ASN A 92 -51.27 -8.85 -11.56
C ASN A 92 -50.69 -9.13 -10.17
N LEU A 93 -51.46 -9.73 -9.27
CA LEU A 93 -51.01 -10.12 -7.93
C LEU A 93 -49.91 -11.18 -7.99
N THR A 94 -50.03 -12.13 -8.91
CA THR A 94 -49.01 -13.17 -9.13
C THR A 94 -47.70 -12.55 -9.63
N ASN A 95 -47.78 -11.65 -10.61
CA ASN A 95 -46.61 -10.92 -11.13
C ASN A 95 -45.95 -10.04 -10.05
N PHE A 96 -46.76 -9.35 -9.25
CA PHE A 96 -46.27 -8.56 -8.12
C PHE A 96 -45.57 -9.45 -7.08
N SER A 97 -46.18 -10.57 -6.70
CA SER A 97 -45.61 -11.51 -5.71
C SER A 97 -44.26 -12.07 -6.18
N ASN A 98 -44.16 -12.44 -7.46
CA ASN A 98 -42.90 -12.89 -8.06
C ASN A 98 -41.84 -11.78 -7.99
N THR A 99 -42.20 -10.55 -8.36
CA THR A 99 -41.29 -9.39 -8.33
C THR A 99 -40.77 -9.12 -6.92
N VAL A 100 -41.67 -9.10 -5.92
CA VAL A 100 -41.32 -8.87 -4.51
C VAL A 100 -40.39 -9.97 -4.01
N THR A 101 -40.67 -11.23 -4.37
CA THR A 101 -39.83 -12.37 -3.98
C THR A 101 -38.40 -12.24 -4.50
N THR A 102 -38.23 -11.87 -5.77
CA THR A 102 -36.90 -11.61 -6.35
C THR A 102 -36.19 -10.44 -5.65
N GLN A 103 -36.88 -9.33 -5.42
CA GLN A 103 -36.28 -8.16 -4.75
C GLN A 103 -35.85 -8.47 -3.30
N LEU A 104 -36.63 -9.27 -2.57
CA LEU A 104 -36.27 -9.71 -1.22
C LEU A 104 -35.06 -10.64 -1.22
N ALA A 105 -34.96 -11.56 -2.20
CA ALA A 105 -33.80 -12.44 -2.36
C ALA A 105 -32.51 -11.66 -2.68
N ASP A 106 -32.59 -10.66 -3.58
CA ASP A 106 -31.47 -9.77 -3.90
C ASP A 106 -31.03 -8.95 -2.68
N LYS A 107 -32.00 -8.42 -1.92
CA LYS A 107 -31.74 -7.67 -0.69
C LYS A 107 -31.07 -8.54 0.35
N ALA A 108 -31.58 -9.76 0.59
CA ALA A 108 -31.00 -10.71 1.53
C ALA A 108 -29.55 -11.08 1.15
N SER A 109 -29.30 -11.31 -0.15
CA SER A 109 -27.95 -11.63 -0.66
C SER A 109 -26.98 -10.47 -0.44
N LYS A 110 -27.39 -9.23 -0.75
CA LYS A 110 -26.58 -8.03 -0.51
C LYS A 110 -26.28 -7.82 0.97
N THR A 111 -27.28 -8.00 1.85
CA THR A 111 -27.09 -7.91 3.30
C THR A 111 -26.08 -8.95 3.78
N TYR A 112 -26.25 -10.22 3.40
CA TYR A 112 -25.34 -11.29 3.77
C TYR A 112 -23.89 -10.98 3.33
N VAL A 113 -23.70 -10.56 2.09
CA VAL A 113 -22.39 -10.19 1.55
C VAL A 113 -21.83 -8.99 2.31
N ASN A 114 -22.60 -7.92 2.54
CA ASN A 114 -22.10 -6.72 3.21
C ASN A 114 -21.77 -6.90 4.70
N GLU A 115 -22.47 -7.78 5.41
CA GLU A 115 -22.27 -7.97 6.86
C GLU A 115 -21.05 -8.84 7.20
N LYS A 116 -20.55 -9.65 6.26
CA LYS A 116 -19.43 -10.55 6.52
C LYS A 116 -18.09 -9.80 6.58
N PRO A 117 -17.12 -10.28 7.38
CA PRO A 117 -15.82 -9.61 7.62
C PRO A 117 -14.76 -9.94 6.57
N TRP A 118 -15.14 -10.16 5.30
CA TRP A 118 -14.19 -10.42 4.21
C TRP A 118 -13.56 -9.11 3.71
N GLN A 119 -12.48 -9.26 2.95
CA GLN A 119 -11.74 -8.14 2.36
C GLN A 119 -12.64 -7.39 1.36
N LYS A 120 -13.08 -6.17 1.74
CA LYS A 120 -13.92 -5.29 0.88
C LYS A 120 -13.10 -4.31 0.04
N HIS A 121 -11.83 -4.13 0.37
CA HIS A 121 -10.94 -3.23 -0.36
C HIS A 121 -10.13 -4.03 -1.39
N ARG A 122 -10.10 -3.54 -2.64
CA ARG A 122 -9.43 -4.23 -3.75
C ARG A 122 -7.92 -4.10 -3.61
N LEU A 123 -7.23 -5.22 -3.44
CA LEU A 123 -5.75 -5.28 -3.32
C LEU A 123 -5.06 -5.57 -4.66
N THR A 124 -5.75 -6.27 -5.57
CA THR A 124 -5.24 -6.72 -6.89
C THR A 124 -6.34 -6.63 -7.94
N GLN A 125 -5.99 -6.89 -9.20
CA GLN A 125 -6.97 -7.24 -10.23
C GLN A 125 -7.63 -8.61 -9.93
N ASP A 126 -8.75 -8.89 -10.59
CA ASP A 126 -9.51 -10.14 -10.38
C ASP A 126 -8.75 -11.36 -10.91
N SER A 127 -7.80 -11.13 -11.82
CA SER A 127 -6.84 -12.13 -12.34
C SER A 127 -5.72 -12.47 -11.35
N GLY A 128 -5.62 -11.76 -10.22
CA GLY A 128 -4.50 -11.85 -9.28
C GLY A 128 -3.27 -11.02 -9.68
N VAL A 129 -3.33 -10.31 -10.81
CA VAL A 129 -2.27 -9.37 -11.24
C VAL A 129 -2.34 -8.09 -10.41
N GLY A 130 -1.20 -7.44 -10.16
CA GLY A 130 -1.16 -6.12 -9.52
C GLY A 130 -2.00 -5.08 -10.29
N ILE A 131 -2.54 -4.09 -9.58
CA ILE A 131 -3.31 -2.99 -10.18
C ILE A 131 -2.35 -2.13 -11.02
N ASP A 132 -2.64 -1.96 -12.31
CA ASP A 132 -1.80 -1.14 -13.20
C ASP A 132 -2.01 0.36 -12.89
N ILE A 133 -0.92 1.04 -12.56
CA ILE A 133 -0.86 2.47 -12.25
C ILE A 133 0.17 3.18 -13.14
N SER A 134 0.42 2.67 -14.34
CA SER A 134 1.36 3.29 -15.29
C SER A 134 1.07 4.78 -15.51
N GLY A 135 2.11 5.62 -15.44
CA GLY A 135 1.98 7.07 -15.52
C GLY A 135 1.52 7.77 -14.25
N ALA A 136 1.17 7.03 -13.18
CA ALA A 136 0.73 7.64 -11.93
C ALA A 136 1.88 8.27 -11.15
N ASP A 137 1.54 9.30 -10.38
CA ASP A 137 2.41 9.86 -9.36
C ASP A 137 2.32 9.03 -8.08
N LEU A 138 3.43 8.41 -7.66
CA LEU A 138 3.48 7.59 -6.46
C LEU A 138 3.14 8.37 -5.18
N ASP A 139 3.23 9.70 -5.19
CA ASP A 139 2.83 10.52 -4.05
C ASP A 139 1.31 10.54 -3.85
N THR A 140 0.54 10.14 -4.86
CA THR A 140 -0.92 10.03 -4.83
C THR A 140 -1.43 8.61 -4.52
N VAL A 141 -0.52 7.64 -4.37
CA VAL A 141 -0.87 6.22 -4.17
C VAL A 141 -0.68 5.83 -2.69
N PHE A 142 -1.73 6.00 -1.90
CA PHE A 142 -1.69 5.80 -0.44
C PHE A 142 -2.63 4.70 0.09
N ASN A 143 -3.55 4.20 -0.74
CA ASN A 143 -4.44 3.10 -0.36
C ASN A 143 -3.69 1.77 -0.41
N SER A 144 -4.04 0.83 0.48
CA SER A 144 -3.39 -0.49 0.51
C SER A 144 -3.57 -1.24 -0.81
N GLY A 145 -2.54 -1.91 -1.29
CA GLY A 145 -2.66 -2.71 -2.51
C GLY A 145 -1.32 -3.16 -3.08
N GLN A 146 -1.41 -4.06 -4.06
CA GLN A 146 -0.31 -4.49 -4.90
C GLN A 146 -0.52 -3.90 -6.28
N TYR A 147 0.45 -3.11 -6.71
CA TYR A 147 0.39 -2.31 -7.91
C TYR A 147 1.59 -2.64 -8.81
N LEU A 148 1.45 -2.30 -10.09
CA LEU A 148 2.53 -2.37 -11.06
C LEU A 148 2.42 -1.22 -12.05
N GLY A 149 3.50 -0.90 -12.76
CA GLY A 149 3.41 0.02 -13.88
C GLY A 149 4.75 0.56 -14.33
N ALA A 150 4.71 1.27 -15.45
CA ALA A 150 5.84 2.00 -16.01
C ALA A 150 5.60 3.51 -15.99
N SER A 151 6.65 4.28 -16.26
CA SER A 151 6.59 5.76 -16.35
C SER A 151 6.00 6.42 -15.10
N LEU A 152 6.25 5.83 -13.93
CA LEU A 152 5.77 6.33 -12.64
C LEU A 152 6.56 7.59 -12.24
N LEU A 153 5.89 8.55 -11.62
CA LEU A 153 6.53 9.75 -11.05
C LEU A 153 6.89 9.52 -9.58
N ASN A 154 7.88 10.27 -9.08
CA ASN A 154 8.39 10.16 -7.70
C ASN A 154 8.91 8.76 -7.33
N THR A 155 9.50 8.05 -8.30
CA THR A 155 10.20 6.78 -8.10
C THR A 155 11.54 6.95 -7.37
N PRO A 156 12.08 5.89 -6.74
CA PRO A 156 13.36 5.96 -6.02
C PRO A 156 14.55 6.39 -6.88
N ASN A 157 14.56 5.98 -8.14
CA ASN A 157 15.46 6.50 -9.17
C ASN A 157 14.57 6.98 -10.32
N SER A 158 14.74 8.22 -10.77
CA SER A 158 13.84 8.88 -11.74
C SER A 158 13.99 8.36 -13.17
N VAL A 159 14.23 7.06 -13.34
CA VAL A 159 14.48 6.42 -14.62
C VAL A 159 13.22 5.66 -15.04
N ALA A 160 12.90 5.72 -16.34
CA ALA A 160 11.75 5.02 -16.91
C ALA A 160 11.97 3.51 -16.83
N HIS A 161 11.35 2.90 -15.81
CA HIS A 161 11.41 1.47 -15.55
C HIS A 161 10.03 0.91 -15.21
N TRP A 162 9.90 -0.41 -15.33
CA TRP A 162 8.77 -1.15 -14.77
C TRP A 162 8.99 -1.43 -13.28
N TRP A 163 7.95 -1.18 -12.48
CA TRP A 163 7.99 -1.35 -11.03
C TRP A 163 6.86 -2.23 -10.53
N TYR A 164 7.16 -2.99 -9.48
CA TYR A 164 6.18 -3.46 -8.51
C TYR A 164 6.12 -2.47 -7.36
N ILE A 165 4.91 -2.06 -6.99
CA ILE A 165 4.67 -1.12 -5.89
C ILE A 165 3.71 -1.77 -4.91
N GLU A 166 4.08 -1.78 -3.64
CA GLU A 166 3.22 -2.29 -2.58
C GLU A 166 2.96 -1.15 -1.60
N VAL A 167 1.69 -0.97 -1.24
CA VAL A 167 1.28 0.06 -0.30
C VAL A 167 0.60 -0.59 0.88
N PHE A 168 1.02 -0.21 2.09
CA PHE A 168 0.42 -0.62 3.35
C PHE A 168 -0.08 0.64 4.05
N GLN A 169 -1.39 0.88 3.97
CA GLN A 169 -2.05 1.96 4.69
C GLN A 169 -2.20 1.60 6.16
N PHE A 170 -1.90 2.54 7.05
CA PHE A 170 -2.04 2.34 8.49
C PHE A 170 -3.45 2.69 8.98
N ALA A 171 -3.97 3.87 8.63
CA ALA A 171 -5.27 4.34 9.12
C ALA A 171 -6.06 5.16 8.09
N ASN A 172 -5.41 6.16 7.48
CA ASN A 172 -6.02 7.07 6.51
C ASN A 172 -4.98 7.45 5.44
N THR A 173 -5.26 8.47 4.65
CA THR A 173 -4.39 8.93 3.55
C THR A 173 -3.09 9.60 4.00
N ASP A 174 -2.93 9.86 5.30
CA ASP A 174 -1.77 10.55 5.87
C ASP A 174 -0.69 9.59 6.38
N PHE A 175 -1.02 8.30 6.51
CA PHE A 175 -0.15 7.28 7.09
C PHE A 175 -0.13 6.02 6.22
N CYS A 176 0.97 5.83 5.48
CA CYS A 176 1.21 4.61 4.73
C CYS A 176 2.71 4.35 4.55
N MET A 177 3.03 3.10 4.24
CA MET A 177 4.35 2.68 3.77
C MET A 177 4.26 2.28 2.30
N GLN A 178 5.25 2.67 1.51
CA GLN A 178 5.44 2.15 0.16
C GLN A 178 6.70 1.31 0.09
N ARG A 179 6.62 0.20 -0.64
CA ARG A 179 7.76 -0.56 -1.12
C ARG A 179 7.77 -0.54 -2.64
N ALA A 180 8.94 -0.35 -3.22
CA ALA A 180 9.14 -0.32 -4.65
C ALA A 180 10.26 -1.28 -5.05
N THR A 181 9.95 -2.19 -5.96
CA THR A 181 10.90 -3.16 -6.52
C THR A 181 10.90 -3.03 -8.03
N MET A 182 12.07 -2.75 -8.61
CA MET A 182 12.22 -2.63 -10.05
C MET A 182 12.18 -4.01 -10.70
N LEU A 183 11.33 -4.17 -11.73
CA LEU A 183 11.21 -5.42 -12.49
C LEU A 183 12.46 -5.69 -13.32
N GLU A 184 13.00 -4.66 -13.95
CA GLU A 184 14.05 -4.74 -14.97
C GLU A 184 15.47 -4.80 -14.37
N ASN A 185 15.63 -5.41 -13.19
CA ASN A 185 16.93 -5.52 -12.52
C ASN A 185 17.39 -6.98 -12.43
N THR A 186 18.69 -7.23 -12.64
CA THR A 186 19.29 -8.56 -12.47
C THR A 186 19.44 -8.95 -11.00
N VAL A 187 19.48 -7.95 -10.11
CA VAL A 187 19.44 -8.13 -8.65
C VAL A 187 18.21 -7.42 -8.10
N PRO A 188 17.26 -8.14 -7.46
CA PRO A 188 16.10 -7.51 -6.85
C PRO A 188 16.55 -6.43 -5.85
N THR A 189 16.26 -5.17 -6.17
CA THR A 189 16.57 -4.02 -5.32
C THR A 189 15.27 -3.44 -4.83
N MET A 190 15.06 -3.46 -3.52
CA MET A 190 13.87 -2.94 -2.86
C MET A 190 14.17 -1.60 -2.22
N TYR A 191 13.29 -0.64 -2.47
CA TYR A 191 13.26 0.66 -1.81
C TYR A 191 12.01 0.74 -0.94
N MET A 192 12.11 1.45 0.17
CA MET A 192 10.98 1.76 1.03
C MET A 192 10.94 3.24 1.35
N ARG A 193 9.73 3.78 1.53
CA ARG A 193 9.50 5.10 2.10
C ARG A 193 8.22 5.09 2.93
N MET A 194 8.06 6.12 3.75
CA MET A 194 6.87 6.31 4.57
C MET A 194 6.20 7.65 4.25
N ARG A 195 4.88 7.67 4.36
CA ARG A 195 4.06 8.86 4.50
C ARG A 195 3.67 8.97 5.96
N TYR A 196 3.97 10.09 6.60
CA TYR A 196 3.60 10.37 7.99
C TYR A 196 3.08 11.79 8.10
N ALA A 197 1.92 11.95 8.75
CA ALA A 197 1.22 13.23 8.89
C ALA A 197 1.06 13.98 7.54
N GLY A 198 0.75 13.24 6.48
CA GLY A 198 0.49 13.82 5.16
C GLY A 198 1.74 14.27 4.39
N GLN A 199 2.93 13.90 4.86
CA GLN A 199 4.21 14.23 4.21
C GLN A 199 4.94 12.96 3.78
N TRP A 200 5.52 12.96 2.58
CA TRP A 200 6.37 11.88 2.10
C TRP A 200 7.80 12.07 2.56
N TYR A 201 8.39 11.00 3.07
CA TYR A 201 9.82 10.94 3.37
C TYR A 201 10.61 10.39 2.17
N PRO A 202 11.92 10.67 2.09
CA PRO A 202 12.76 10.17 1.01
C PRO A 202 12.75 8.64 0.92
N TRP A 203 12.96 8.13 -0.29
CA TRP A 203 13.21 6.72 -0.51
C TRP A 203 14.52 6.28 0.16
N SER A 204 14.48 5.16 0.86
CA SER A 204 15.64 4.48 1.41
C SER A 204 15.75 3.07 0.84
N LEU A 205 16.97 2.62 0.56
CA LEU A 205 17.27 1.23 0.27
C LEU A 205 16.93 0.36 1.50
N ASP A 206 16.54 -0.90 1.28
CA ASP A 206 16.43 -1.84 2.39
C ASP A 206 17.76 -1.97 3.17
N LEU A 207 17.66 -2.11 4.49
CA LEU A 207 18.74 -1.93 5.47
C LEU A 207 19.94 -2.84 5.20
N PHE A 208 19.70 -4.04 4.67
CA PHE A 208 20.75 -5.00 4.33
C PHE A 208 21.68 -4.50 3.22
N GLN A 209 21.13 -3.88 2.18
CA GLN A 209 21.94 -3.36 1.08
C GLN A 209 22.68 -2.09 1.50
N SER A 210 22.09 -1.26 2.37
CA SER A 210 22.79 -0.10 2.94
C SER A 210 24.03 -0.51 3.74
N GLY A 211 23.93 -1.58 4.53
CA GLY A 211 25.08 -2.13 5.28
C GLY A 211 26.20 -2.65 4.38
N VAL A 212 25.85 -3.34 3.29
CA VAL A 212 26.81 -3.81 2.28
C VAL A 212 27.49 -2.63 1.57
N ASN A 213 26.75 -1.61 1.17
CA ASN A 213 27.30 -0.41 0.52
C ASN A 213 28.26 0.37 1.44
N ALA A 214 27.92 0.49 2.73
CA ALA A 214 28.81 1.09 3.72
C ALA A 214 30.11 0.29 3.86
N LYS A 215 30.01 -1.04 3.89
CA LYS A 215 31.19 -1.92 3.97
C LYS A 215 32.07 -1.87 2.72
N ASN A 216 31.46 -1.82 1.53
CA ASN A 216 32.18 -1.57 0.26
C ASN A 216 32.95 -0.24 0.32
N SER A 217 32.28 0.84 0.73
CA SER A 217 32.90 2.17 0.82
C SER A 217 34.10 2.21 1.76
N ILE A 218 34.04 1.48 2.89
CA ILE A 218 35.16 1.34 3.82
C ILE A 218 36.31 0.55 3.18
N ALA A 219 36.01 -0.57 2.51
CA ALA A 219 37.03 -1.37 1.83
C ALA A 219 37.73 -0.56 0.72
N ASP A 220 36.99 0.19 -0.07
CA ASP A 220 37.53 1.07 -1.11
C ASP A 220 38.44 2.15 -0.54
N ALA A 221 38.06 2.76 0.59
CA ALA A 221 38.89 3.74 1.28
C ALA A 221 40.22 3.15 1.78
N ILE A 222 40.20 1.91 2.30
CA ILE A 222 41.41 1.20 2.74
C ILE A 222 42.31 0.86 1.54
N ASN A 223 41.71 0.37 0.44
CA ASN A 223 42.41 0.13 -0.83
C ASN A 223 43.08 1.39 -1.36
N ALA A 224 42.39 2.54 -1.30
CA ALA A 224 42.93 3.83 -1.72
C ALA A 224 44.13 4.31 -0.88
N LYS A 225 44.33 3.73 0.32
CA LYS A 225 45.50 3.96 1.18
C LYS A 225 46.60 2.90 1.00
N GLY A 226 46.47 2.03 0.00
CA GLY A 226 47.50 1.05 -0.36
C GLY A 226 47.42 -0.27 0.42
N VAL A 227 46.37 -0.49 1.22
CA VAL A 227 46.16 -1.76 1.94
C VAL A 227 45.01 -2.52 1.26
N LEU A 228 45.25 -3.77 0.85
CA LEU A 228 44.24 -4.57 0.15
C LEU A 228 43.08 -4.97 1.07
N ALA A 229 41.87 -4.50 0.77
CA ALA A 229 40.64 -4.77 1.50
C ALA A 229 39.49 -5.20 0.57
N SER A 230 38.54 -5.96 1.11
CA SER A 230 37.32 -6.41 0.42
C SER A 230 36.12 -6.28 1.35
N ALA A 231 34.94 -6.05 0.78
CA ALA A 231 33.70 -6.11 1.57
C ALA A 231 33.37 -7.52 2.10
N ASN A 232 34.06 -8.56 1.63
CA ASN A 232 33.96 -9.90 2.19
C ASN A 232 34.79 -10.07 3.49
N ASP A 233 35.71 -9.16 3.79
CA ASP A 233 36.49 -9.19 5.03
C ASP A 233 35.58 -9.05 6.26
N THR A 234 35.88 -9.73 7.36
CA THR A 234 35.16 -9.49 8.63
C THR A 234 35.41 -8.08 9.13
N TRP A 235 34.51 -7.54 9.98
CA TRP A 235 34.74 -6.23 10.60
C TRP A 235 36.04 -6.17 11.41
N SER A 236 36.42 -7.27 12.06
CA SER A 236 37.70 -7.39 12.76
C SER A 236 38.90 -7.33 11.81
N LEU A 237 38.79 -7.96 10.63
CA LEU A 237 39.85 -7.93 9.63
C LEU A 237 39.97 -6.54 8.98
N LEU A 238 38.85 -5.88 8.67
CA LEU A 238 38.85 -4.49 8.20
C LEU A 238 39.48 -3.55 9.24
N ALA A 239 39.16 -3.71 10.52
CA ALA A 239 39.77 -2.92 11.60
C ALA A 239 41.30 -3.13 11.68
N SER A 240 41.76 -4.38 11.55
CA SER A 240 43.20 -4.68 11.48
C SER A 240 43.88 -4.02 10.27
N LYS A 241 43.25 -4.09 9.10
CA LYS A 241 43.73 -3.45 7.87
C LYS A 241 43.78 -1.92 7.96
N ILE A 242 42.82 -1.30 8.65
CA ILE A 242 42.87 0.14 8.96
C ILE A 242 44.13 0.46 9.78
N GLY A 243 44.52 -0.39 10.74
CA GLY A 243 45.76 -0.24 11.51
C GLY A 243 47.04 -0.45 10.68
N GLN A 244 46.96 -1.09 9.52
CA GLN A 244 48.08 -1.28 8.60
C GLN A 244 48.28 -0.11 7.63
N ILE A 245 47.32 0.82 7.56
CA ILE A 245 47.47 2.02 6.75
C ILE A 245 48.71 2.74 7.27
N ALA A 246 49.76 2.78 6.44
CA ALA A 246 51.03 3.41 6.79
C ALA A 246 50.73 4.80 7.34
N SER A 247 51.32 5.16 8.47
CA SER A 247 51.16 6.46 9.11
C SER A 247 51.83 7.54 8.27
N VAL A 248 51.27 7.84 7.10
CA VAL A 248 51.71 8.92 6.24
C VAL A 248 51.38 10.21 6.99
N GLY A 249 52.36 10.75 7.72
CA GLY A 249 52.27 12.04 8.42
C GLY A 249 52.40 12.03 9.95
N LEU A 250 52.80 10.92 10.58
CA LEU A 250 53.26 10.95 11.98
C LEU A 250 54.79 10.91 11.97
N GLY A 251 55.45 11.88 12.62
CA GLY A 251 56.89 12.15 12.54
C GLY A 251 57.78 10.91 12.62
N HIS A 252 58.82 10.88 11.80
CA HIS A 252 59.77 9.77 11.78
C HIS A 252 60.61 9.76 13.05
N SER A 253 60.87 8.56 13.61
CA SER A 253 61.77 8.40 14.75
C SER A 253 62.69 7.18 14.58
N ALA A 254 63.91 7.26 15.10
CA ALA A 254 64.85 6.15 15.15
C ALA A 254 65.68 6.21 16.44
N GLN A 255 66.15 5.05 16.90
CA GLN A 255 67.00 4.95 18.09
C GLN A 255 68.01 3.82 17.94
N GLY A 256 69.10 3.88 18.70
CA GLY A 256 70.07 2.79 18.70
C GLY A 256 71.27 3.04 19.61
N THR A 257 72.30 2.22 19.43
CA THR A 257 73.60 2.41 20.07
C THR A 257 74.68 2.56 19.00
N ILE A 258 75.66 3.43 19.26
CA ILE A 258 76.77 3.72 18.35
C ILE A 258 78.04 3.96 19.16
N ILE A 259 79.18 3.58 18.60
CA ILE A 259 80.49 3.77 19.23
C ILE A 259 81.16 4.98 18.57
N SER A 260 81.68 5.90 19.38
CA SER A 260 82.44 7.05 18.88
C SER A 260 83.69 6.58 18.12
N SER A 261 83.88 7.17 16.95
CA SER A 261 85.04 6.86 16.11
C SER A 261 86.29 7.58 16.64
N ALA A 262 87.48 7.11 16.24
CA ALA A 262 88.72 7.87 16.40
C ALA A 262 88.82 9.07 15.43
N GLY A 263 87.83 9.22 14.53
CA GLY A 263 87.74 10.33 13.60
C GLY A 263 87.46 11.64 14.33
N THR A 264 87.83 12.74 13.68
CA THR A 264 87.56 14.09 14.17
C THR A 264 86.87 14.92 13.10
N ILE A 265 86.05 15.88 13.54
CA ILE A 265 85.43 16.89 12.69
C ILE A 265 85.86 18.28 13.14
N SER A 266 85.82 19.23 12.22
CA SER A 266 86.05 20.63 12.52
C SER A 266 84.73 21.28 12.94
N VAL A 267 84.70 21.87 14.13
CA VAL A 267 83.55 22.61 14.67
C VAL A 267 83.97 24.04 15.00
N GLN A 268 83.04 24.98 14.92
CA GLN A 268 83.28 26.35 15.33
C GLN A 268 82.53 26.61 16.64
N ARG A 269 83.19 27.18 17.65
CA ARG A 269 82.45 27.72 18.80
C ARG A 269 81.86 29.08 18.41
N PRO A 270 80.66 29.43 18.87
CA PRO A 270 80.10 30.75 18.61
C PRO A 270 81.10 31.83 19.05
N ASN A 271 81.55 32.65 18.09
CA ASN A 271 82.53 33.73 18.26
C ASN A 271 84.00 33.30 18.51
N SER A 272 84.43 32.11 18.06
CA SER A 272 85.82 31.65 18.20
C SER A 272 86.39 30.99 16.93
N THR A 273 87.69 30.67 16.98
CA THR A 273 88.44 29.95 15.95
C THR A 273 88.01 28.48 15.84
N GLN A 274 88.10 27.93 14.63
CA GLN A 274 87.79 26.52 14.33
C GLN A 274 88.61 25.57 15.23
N SER A 275 87.94 24.57 15.79
CA SER A 275 88.54 23.54 16.65
C SER A 275 88.21 22.15 16.13
N THR A 276 89.13 21.20 16.32
CA THR A 276 88.94 19.81 15.92
C THR A 276 88.46 18.97 17.12
N VAL A 277 87.33 18.29 16.99
CA VAL A 277 86.70 17.47 18.04
C VAL A 277 86.41 16.06 17.55
N SER A 278 86.36 15.10 18.47
CA SER A 278 85.99 13.71 18.15
C SER A 278 84.55 13.62 17.66
N VAL A 279 84.24 12.64 16.80
CA VAL A 279 82.91 12.48 16.18
C VAL A 279 82.33 11.08 16.38
N VAL A 280 81.01 11.05 16.56
CA VAL A 280 80.17 9.86 16.48
C VAL A 280 79.43 9.87 15.16
N THR A 281 79.56 8.82 14.35
CA THR A 281 78.91 8.71 13.04
C THR A 281 77.95 7.52 12.97
N TYR A 282 76.75 7.76 12.45
CA TYR A 282 75.75 6.75 12.15
C TYR A 282 75.28 6.90 10.70
N THR A 283 75.13 5.80 9.95
CA THR A 283 74.93 5.84 8.48
C THR A 283 73.71 5.07 7.97
N ASN A 284 72.72 4.76 8.82
CA ASN A 284 71.54 3.97 8.43
C ASN A 284 70.21 4.62 8.85
N LEU A 285 70.09 5.95 8.73
CA LEU A 285 68.79 6.61 8.86
C LEU A 285 67.96 6.50 7.58
N THR A 286 66.64 6.63 7.72
CA THR A 286 65.68 6.64 6.61
C THR A 286 64.97 8.00 6.47
N PHE A 287 65.31 8.97 7.31
CA PHE A 287 64.74 10.31 7.34
C PHE A 287 65.77 11.31 7.87
N LYS A 288 65.60 12.60 7.57
CA LYS A 288 66.49 13.67 8.06
C LYS A 288 65.95 14.18 9.39
N PRO A 289 66.57 13.90 10.54
CA PRO A 289 66.04 14.31 11.82
C PRO A 289 66.21 15.82 12.04
N LYS A 290 65.21 16.42 12.69
CA LYS A 290 65.26 17.78 13.23
C LYS A 290 65.80 17.85 14.65
N PHE A 291 65.72 16.73 15.38
CA PHE A 291 66.22 16.61 16.75
C PHE A 291 67.01 15.31 16.91
N ILE A 292 68.19 15.36 17.55
CA ILE A 292 68.95 14.17 17.92
C ILE A 292 69.46 14.31 19.36
N PHE A 293 69.35 13.24 20.15
CA PHE A 293 69.95 13.12 21.47
C PHE A 293 71.00 12.00 21.45
N LEU A 294 72.15 12.22 22.09
CA LEU A 294 73.13 11.18 22.39
C LEU A 294 73.46 11.21 23.88
N ILE A 295 73.50 10.04 24.51
CA ILE A 295 73.80 9.91 25.93
C ILE A 295 74.87 8.85 26.16
N SER A 296 75.88 9.18 26.96
CA SER A 296 76.84 8.22 27.50
C SER A 296 77.30 8.67 28.89
N GLY A 297 76.99 7.87 29.92
CA GLY A 297 77.28 8.22 31.31
C GLY A 297 76.67 9.57 31.71
N THR A 298 77.50 10.51 32.11
CA THR A 298 77.10 11.89 32.47
C THR A 298 77.17 12.88 31.30
N THR A 299 77.41 12.38 30.08
CA THR A 299 77.49 13.21 28.87
C THR A 299 76.20 13.15 28.06
N LEU A 300 75.66 14.32 27.72
CA LEU A 300 74.48 14.51 26.86
C LEU A 300 74.86 15.42 25.70
N VAL A 301 74.64 14.95 24.47
CA VAL A 301 74.75 15.75 23.24
C VAL A 301 73.36 15.96 22.67
N ILE A 302 73.02 17.20 22.36
CA ILE A 302 71.73 17.58 21.78
C ILE A 302 72.01 18.28 20.46
N TYR A 303 71.38 17.83 19.40
CA TYR A 303 71.28 18.54 18.13
C TYR A 303 69.83 18.96 17.89
N SER A 304 69.63 20.19 17.43
CA SER A 304 68.34 20.64 16.92
C SER A 304 68.52 21.67 15.80
N VAL A 305 67.67 21.60 14.77
CA VAL A 305 67.64 22.59 13.68
C VAL A 305 67.17 23.98 14.13
N ASP A 306 66.48 24.06 15.27
CA ASP A 306 65.89 25.29 15.82
C ASP A 306 66.52 25.66 17.18
N LEU A 307 67.76 25.24 17.43
CA LEU A 307 68.40 25.45 18.73
C LEU A 307 68.74 26.93 18.95
N ASN A 308 68.17 27.52 20.01
CA ASN A 308 68.48 28.88 20.44
C ASN A 308 69.01 28.85 21.88
N TYR A 309 70.29 29.18 22.06
CA TYR A 309 70.94 29.20 23.35
C TYR A 309 71.55 30.59 23.62
N GLY A 310 71.13 31.25 24.69
CA GLY A 310 71.72 32.52 25.16
C GLY A 310 71.58 33.71 24.20
N GLY A 311 70.62 33.68 23.26
CA GLY A 311 70.43 34.75 22.26
C GLY A 311 71.38 34.64 21.05
N ASN A 312 72.18 33.58 20.97
CA ASN A 312 73.07 33.30 19.86
C ASN A 312 72.40 32.26 18.95
N ALA A 313 71.76 32.69 17.86
CA ALA A 313 71.08 31.85 16.87
C ALA A 313 72.05 31.02 15.99
N ALA A 314 73.24 30.72 16.51
CA ALA A 314 74.35 30.17 15.75
C ALA A 314 74.83 28.82 16.29
N ALA A 315 74.26 28.27 17.36
CA ALA A 315 74.63 26.94 17.86
C ALA A 315 73.67 25.88 17.31
N ASP A 316 74.19 24.83 16.68
CA ASP A 316 73.39 23.68 16.21
C ASP A 316 73.39 22.54 17.24
N ILE A 317 74.39 22.54 18.14
CA ILE A 317 74.67 21.45 19.08
C ILE A 317 75.03 21.98 20.46
N LEU A 318 74.48 21.35 21.50
CA LEU A 318 74.89 21.51 22.89
C LEU A 318 75.48 20.21 23.43
N ILE A 319 76.61 20.29 24.12
CA ILE A 319 77.26 19.17 24.81
C ILE A 319 77.34 19.49 26.30
N PHE A 320 76.67 18.70 27.12
CA PHE A 320 76.81 18.71 28.58
C PHE A 320 77.72 17.55 28.96
N SER A 321 78.84 17.82 29.65
CA SER A 321 79.75 16.77 30.11
C SER A 321 80.44 17.20 31.40
N GLY A 322 80.38 16.36 32.44
CA GLY A 322 81.11 16.59 33.70
C GLY A 322 80.81 17.93 34.39
N GLY A 323 79.59 18.47 34.25
CA GLY A 323 79.20 19.77 34.79
C GLY A 323 79.59 20.99 33.95
N SER A 324 80.20 20.78 32.78
CA SER A 324 80.51 21.82 31.80
C SER A 324 79.55 21.78 30.61
N LEU A 325 79.28 22.95 30.03
CA LEU A 325 78.51 23.10 28.78
C LEU A 325 79.44 23.58 27.67
N GLY A 326 79.38 22.91 26.52
CA GLY A 326 79.96 23.37 25.27
C GLY A 326 78.89 23.58 24.22
N ASP A 327 78.97 24.70 23.52
CA ASP A 327 78.12 25.10 22.40
C ASP A 327 78.93 25.10 21.10
N TYR A 328 78.37 24.48 20.07
CA TYR A 328 79.05 24.34 18.77
C TYR A 328 78.13 24.72 17.63
N LYS A 329 78.71 25.44 16.66
CA LYS A 329 78.19 25.66 15.32
C LYS A 329 78.85 24.70 14.35
N LEU A 330 78.05 24.10 13.46
CA LEU A 330 78.55 23.32 12.35
C LEU A 330 78.85 24.27 11.18
N ASP A 331 80.13 24.49 10.87
CA ASP A 331 80.56 25.28 9.70
C ASP A 331 81.37 24.36 8.76
N GLY A 332 80.67 23.60 7.89
CA GLY A 332 81.26 22.63 6.96
C GLY A 332 80.27 21.59 6.41
N PRO A 333 80.62 20.86 5.32
CA PRO A 333 79.69 19.97 4.64
C PRO A 333 79.53 18.65 5.40
N LEU A 334 78.40 18.53 6.11
CA LEU A 334 77.71 17.34 6.65
C LEU A 334 77.84 17.05 8.14
N ALA A 335 76.67 16.82 8.75
CA ALA A 335 76.54 16.07 10.00
C ALA A 335 75.12 15.56 10.28
N VAL A 336 74.04 16.03 9.64
CA VAL A 336 72.70 15.42 9.80
C VAL A 336 72.00 15.38 8.45
N THR A 337 71.75 14.17 7.96
CA THR A 337 71.16 13.90 6.64
C THR A 337 70.04 12.88 6.75
N ALA A 338 69.35 12.64 5.63
CA ALA A 338 68.34 11.59 5.56
C ALA A 338 68.89 10.18 5.78
N THR A 339 70.20 9.98 5.59
CA THR A 339 70.84 8.66 5.65
C THR A 339 71.70 8.48 6.90
N GLY A 340 71.94 9.52 7.69
CA GLY A 340 72.82 9.40 8.85
C GLY A 340 73.17 10.73 9.51
N PHE A 341 73.93 10.64 10.59
CA PHE A 341 74.46 11.80 11.28
C PHE A 341 75.92 11.61 11.76
N GLY A 342 76.60 12.73 12.01
CA GLY A 342 77.96 12.83 12.52
C GLY A 342 78.01 13.94 13.59
N LEU A 343 77.92 13.59 14.87
CA LEU A 343 77.83 14.59 15.94
C LEU A 343 79.10 14.64 16.79
N PRO A 344 79.55 15.84 17.20
CA PRO A 344 80.74 16.00 18.01
C PRO A 344 80.53 15.44 19.41
N VAL A 345 81.59 14.84 19.95
CA VAL A 345 81.66 14.34 21.32
C VAL A 345 82.94 14.84 22.00
N PRO A 346 82.98 14.89 23.35
CA PRO A 346 84.18 15.28 24.07
C PRO A 346 85.41 14.45 23.65
N SER A 347 86.58 15.09 23.54
CA SER A 347 87.81 14.47 23.00
C SER A 347 88.34 13.31 23.83
N ASN A 348 87.94 13.21 25.10
CA ASN A 348 88.26 12.11 26.00
C ASN A 348 87.30 10.90 25.87
N MET A 349 86.28 10.98 25.00
CA MET A 349 85.27 9.94 24.80
C MET A 349 85.45 9.23 23.45
N THR A 350 86.67 8.83 23.10
CA THR A 350 86.95 7.96 21.95
C THR A 350 86.61 6.51 22.28
N SER A 351 86.10 5.73 21.31
CA SER A 351 85.70 4.32 21.52
C SER A 351 84.65 4.12 22.62
N THR A 352 83.82 5.13 22.86
CA THR A 352 82.77 5.13 23.89
C THR A 352 81.42 4.84 23.24
N SER A 353 80.60 4.00 23.89
CA SER A 353 79.24 3.71 23.43
C SER A 353 78.28 4.83 23.82
N PHE A 354 77.48 5.29 22.87
CA PHE A 354 76.39 6.26 23.03
C PHE A 354 75.06 5.61 22.65
N THR A 355 74.04 5.82 23.48
CA THR A 355 72.65 5.58 23.09
C THR A 355 72.12 6.84 22.41
N TRP A 356 71.41 6.70 21.30
CA TRP A 356 70.91 7.83 20.54
C TRP A 356 69.43 7.70 20.17
N TRP A 357 68.77 8.84 20.02
CA TRP A 357 67.42 8.99 19.49
C TRP A 357 67.40 10.12 18.45
N ALA A 358 66.68 9.92 17.35
CA ALA A 358 66.51 10.90 16.28
C ALA A 358 65.01 11.06 15.99
N TYR A 359 64.56 12.29 15.76
CA TYR A 359 63.16 12.66 15.50
C TYR A 359 63.07 13.72 14.39
N ASP A 360 62.03 13.65 13.55
CA ASP A 360 61.67 14.62 12.48
C ASP A 360 60.62 15.65 12.93
#